data_AF-A0A447U5C7-F1
#
_entry.id   AF-A0A447U5C7-F1
#
_cell.length_a   1.000
_cell.length_b   1.000
_cell.length_c   1.000
_cell.angle_alpha   90.00
_cell.angle_beta   90.00
_cell.angle_gamma   90.00
#
_symmetry.space_group_name_H-M   'P 1'
#
loop_
_entity.id
_entity.type
_entity.pdbx_description
1 polymer ?
#
loop_
_entity_poly.entity_id
_entity_poly.type
_entity_poly.pdbx_seq_one_letter_code
_entity_poly.pdbx_strand_id
1 'polypeptide(L)' 'MKGTVFAVALNHRSQLDAWREAFSQPPYNAPPKNRSVVHQAA' A
#
# COMPACT_ATOMS: atom_id res chain seq x y z
N MET A 1 -0.11 8.16 23.00
CA MET A 1 0.90 7.20 22.52
C MET A 1 2.18 7.99 22.25
N LYS A 2 3.37 7.56 22.74
CA LYS A 2 4.64 8.33 22.66
C LYS A 2 5.73 7.63 21.83
N GLY A 3 5.35 6.97 20.74
CA GLY A 3 6.29 6.27 19.85
C GLY A 3 5.80 6.27 18.41
N THR A 4 6.74 6.11 17.48
CA THR A 4 6.45 6.00 16.04
C THR A 4 5.55 4.80 15.75
N VAL A 5 4.48 5.02 14.99
CA VAL A 5 3.57 3.96 14.56
C VAL A 5 3.80 3.66 13.08
N PHE A 6 4.13 2.41 12.80
CA PHE A 6 4.19 1.87 11.44
C PHE A 6 2.88 1.16 11.11
N ALA A 7 2.33 1.44 9.94
CA ALA A 7 1.19 0.74 9.38
C ALA A 7 1.53 0.17 8.02
N VAL A 8 0.75 -0.82 7.56
CA VAL A 8 0.95 -1.45 6.25
C VAL A 8 -0.23 -1.12 5.35
N ALA A 9 0.05 -0.49 4.21
CA ALA A 9 -0.91 -0.29 3.14
C ALA A 9 -1.01 -1.52 2.23
N LEU A 10 -2.13 -1.66 1.52
CA LEU A 10 -2.40 -2.76 0.58
C LEU A 10 -2.29 -4.14 1.25
N ASN A 11 -2.70 -4.21 2.53
CA ASN A 11 -2.54 -5.41 3.37
C ASN A 11 -3.65 -6.46 3.16
N HIS A 12 -4.72 -6.09 2.45
CA HIS A 12 -5.87 -6.95 2.21
C HIS A 12 -6.05 -7.23 0.71
N ARG A 13 -6.46 -8.46 0.36
CA ARG A 13 -6.58 -8.91 -1.02
C ARG A 13 -7.62 -8.13 -1.83
N SER A 14 -8.76 -7.79 -1.21
CA SER A 14 -9.78 -6.97 -1.87
C SER A 14 -9.26 -5.58 -2.27
N GLN A 15 -8.27 -5.03 -1.55
CA GLN A 15 -7.66 -3.76 -1.90
C GLN A 15 -6.76 -3.90 -3.13
N LEU A 16 -6.04 -5.03 -3.25
CA LEU A 16 -5.25 -5.33 -4.45
C LEU A 16 -6.16 -5.57 -5.67
N ASP A 17 -7.29 -6.26 -5.48
CA ASP A 17 -8.25 -6.52 -6.55
C ASP A 17 -8.90 -5.22 -7.04
N ALA A 18 -9.30 -4.34 -6.11
CA ALA A 18 -9.90 -3.04 -6.45
C ALA A 18 -8.93 -2.10 -7.19
N TRP A 19 -7.62 -2.22 -6.94
CA TRP A 19 -6.59 -1.35 -7.55
C TRP A 19 -5.86 -1.99 -8.73
N ARG A 20 -6.29 -3.19 -9.15
CA ARG A 20 -5.56 -4.01 -10.10
C ARG A 20 -5.33 -3.32 -11.45
N GLU A 21 -6.33 -2.62 -11.96
CA GLU A 21 -6.24 -1.89 -13.22
C GLU A 21 -5.31 -0.68 -13.11
N ALA A 22 -5.46 0.13 -12.04
CA ALA A 22 -4.63 1.30 -11.80
C ALA A 22 -3.15 0.92 -11.71
N PHE A 23 -2.82 -0.22 -11.10
CA PHE A 23 -1.44 -0.71 -11.01
C PHE A 23 -0.80 -1.08 -12.35
N SER A 24 -1.59 -1.32 -13.39
CA SER A 24 -1.07 -1.56 -14.74
C SER A 24 -0.83 -0.27 -15.53
N GLN A 25 -1.20 0.89 -14.99
CA GLN A 25 -1.03 2.19 -15.64
C GLN A 25 0.11 3.01 -14.99
N PRO A 26 0.71 3.98 -15.70
CA PRO A 26 1.62 4.93 -15.09
C PRO A 26 0.97 5.68 -13.91
N PRO A 27 1.70 5.98 -12.81
CA PRO A 27 3.14 5.78 -12.62
C PRO A 27 3.53 4.38 -12.12
N TYR A 28 2.56 3.49 -11.86
CA TYR A 28 2.81 2.20 -11.22
C TYR A 28 3.38 1.15 -12.19
N ASN A 29 2.77 1.01 -13.37
CA ASN A 29 3.11 0.09 -14.47
C ASN A 29 3.13 -1.43 -14.12
N ALA A 30 3.24 -1.79 -12.84
CA ALA A 30 3.05 -3.13 -12.32
C ALA A 30 2.51 -3.06 -10.88
N PRO A 31 1.81 -4.10 -10.40
CA PRO A 31 1.44 -4.22 -8.99
C PRO A 31 2.67 -4.18 -8.08
N PRO A 32 2.58 -3.52 -6.90
CA PRO A 32 3.69 -3.49 -5.96
C PRO A 32 4.05 -4.90 -5.50
N LYS A 33 5.36 -5.22 -5.52
CA LYS A 33 5.90 -6.53 -5.12
C LYS A 33 5.74 -6.83 -3.63
N ASN A 34 5.65 -5.79 -2.80
CA ASN A 34 5.55 -5.88 -1.36
C ASN A 34 4.50 -4.91 -0.82
N ARG A 35 3.93 -5.24 0.34
CA ARG A 35 2.99 -4.37 1.05
C ARG A 35 3.76 -3.13 1.50
N SER A 36 3.30 -1.93 1.14
CA SER A 36 4.02 -0.69 1.45
C SER A 36 3.83 -0.33 2.92
N VAL A 37 4.92 -0.02 3.64
CA VAL A 37 4.84 0.49 5.02
C VAL A 37 4.59 1.99 4.95
N VAL A 38 3.53 2.45 5.62
CA VAL A 38 3.22 3.86 5.78
C VAL A 38 3.66 4.29 7.18
N HIS A 39 4.47 5.33 7.25
CA HIS A 39 4.84 5.96 8.51
C HIS A 39 3.74 6.95 8.91
N GLN A 40 3.06 6.69 10.02
CA GLN A 40 2.21 7.70 10.67
C GLN A 40 2.99 8.31 11.82
N ALA A 41 3.24 9.63 11.73
CA ALA A 41 3.63 10.40 12.91
C ALA A 41 2.39 10.48 13.82
N ALA A 42 2.52 9.95 15.03
CA ALA A 42 1.48 9.97 16.06
C ALA A 42 1.33 11.36 16.71
#